data_AF-A0A495XG48-F1
#
_entry.id   AF-A0A495XG48-F1
#
_cell.length_a   1.000
_cell.length_b   1.000
_cell.length_c   1.000
_cell.angle_alpha   90.00
_cell.angle_beta   90.00
_cell.angle_gamma   90.00
#
_symmetry.space_group_name_H-M   'P 1'
#
loop_
_entity.id
_entity.type
_entity.pdbx_description
1 polymer ?
#
loop_
_entity_poly.entity_id
_entity_poly.type
_entity_poly.pdbx_seq_one_letter_code
_entity_poly.pdbx_strand_id
1 'polypeptide(L)'
;MHTPEEPKNNPMVLVGVFALIVASVLGLGLVNQWDNARKIPGRALAGPYTPPSTTTTTEAPRPRAVHRLGDHPLLTSPVKLTAAGCALPEFGLSDAELSAYYTAGVACLDEAWKPALTQTNLPFEPPVLDASPDLKEGPCGAAPAESEAVAYYCSRNRTIYMPTSRLRDNGGGERPGMHLATLAHEYGHHVQALSGLLRAADSKISAAGEDTPAGLEMSRRIELQANCFAGMFLTATSASIGGDLAREAADDFQYAVEEPPEKNAHGSPQNQGTWASYGFDSGTTTSCNTYTASADAVA
;
A
#
# COMPACT_ATOMS: atom_id res chain seq x y z
N MET A 1 -49.88 -3.02 5.64
CA MET A 1 -48.43 -3.35 5.63
C MET A 1 -48.22 -4.45 6.65
N HIS A 2 -47.93 -5.67 6.18
CA HIS A 2 -47.60 -6.83 7.01
C HIS A 2 -46.19 -7.23 6.60
N THR A 3 -45.22 -7.09 7.50
CA THR A 3 -43.85 -7.58 7.30
C THR A 3 -43.84 -9.09 7.58
N PRO A 4 -43.31 -9.95 6.69
CA PRO A 4 -43.13 -11.37 6.98
C PRO A 4 -42.04 -11.54 8.06
N GLU A 5 -42.29 -12.40 9.05
CA GLU A 5 -41.28 -12.81 10.03
C GLU A 5 -40.15 -13.60 9.35
N GLU A 6 -38.90 -13.32 9.75
CA GLU A 6 -37.72 -14.10 9.38
C GLU A 6 -37.77 -15.51 9.97
N PRO A 7 -37.41 -16.55 9.19
CA PRO A 7 -37.35 -17.91 9.70
C PRO A 7 -36.18 -18.06 10.69
N LYS A 8 -36.50 -18.36 11.96
CA LYS A 8 -35.51 -18.69 12.97
C LYS A 8 -34.94 -20.09 12.72
N ASN A 9 -33.62 -20.17 12.58
CA ASN A 9 -32.90 -21.44 12.42
C ASN A 9 -33.06 -22.32 13.67
N ASN A 10 -33.56 -23.55 13.47
CA ASN A 10 -33.72 -24.52 14.55
C ASN A 10 -32.34 -25.16 14.88
N PRO A 11 -31.81 -24.98 16.10
CA PRO A 11 -30.50 -25.50 16.48
C PRO A 11 -30.40 -27.03 16.38
N MET A 12 -31.53 -27.76 16.48
CA MET A 12 -31.55 -29.21 16.31
C MET A 12 -31.31 -29.64 14.87
N VAL A 13 -31.70 -28.83 13.88
CA VAL A 13 -31.46 -29.11 12.45
C VAL A 13 -29.99 -28.90 12.12
N LEU A 14 -29.36 -27.85 12.67
CA LEU A 14 -27.93 -27.57 12.51
C LEU A 14 -27.04 -28.68 13.10
N VAL A 15 -27.38 -29.18 14.30
CA VAL A 15 -26.66 -30.29 14.93
C VAL A 15 -26.82 -31.59 14.12
N GLY A 16 -28.01 -31.85 13.59
CA GLY A 16 -28.28 -33.01 12.73
C GLY A 16 -27.46 -33.01 11.44
N VAL A 17 -27.39 -31.87 10.73
CA VAL A 17 -26.61 -31.73 9.50
C VAL A 17 -25.11 -31.89 9.78
N PHE A 18 -24.61 -31.32 10.87
CA PHE A 18 -23.18 -31.40 11.22
C PHE A 18 -22.75 -32.84 11.56
N ALA A 19 -23.57 -33.58 12.30
CA ALA A 19 -23.29 -34.99 12.63
C ALA A 19 -23.23 -35.88 11.36
N LEU A 20 -24.08 -35.60 10.38
CA LEU A 20 -24.15 -36.36 9.13
C LEU A 20 -22.92 -36.13 8.24
N ILE A 21 -22.42 -34.89 8.18
CA ILE A 21 -21.18 -34.57 7.45
C ILE A 21 -19.96 -35.26 8.09
N VAL A 22 -19.84 -35.23 9.42
CA VAL A 22 -18.71 -35.87 10.13
C VAL A 22 -18.70 -37.39 9.92
N ALA A 23 -19.86 -38.05 9.97
CA ALA A 23 -19.96 -39.49 9.71
C ALA A 23 -19.57 -39.86 8.27
N SER A 24 -19.91 -39.00 7.30
CA SER A 24 -19.58 -39.20 5.88
C SER A 24 -18.07 -39.13 5.63
N VAL A 25 -17.39 -38.16 6.25
CA VAL A 25 -15.94 -37.95 6.09
C VAL A 25 -15.13 -39.05 6.77
N LEU A 26 -15.55 -39.51 7.95
CA LEU A 26 -14.87 -40.61 8.66
C LEU A 26 -15.10 -41.97 7.99
N GLY A 27 -16.28 -42.20 7.39
CA GLY A 27 -16.57 -43.43 6.64
C GLY A 27 -15.66 -43.61 5.41
N LEU A 28 -15.36 -42.53 4.69
CA LEU A 28 -14.46 -42.56 3.52
C LEU A 28 -13.00 -42.86 3.91
N GLY A 29 -12.56 -42.46 5.10
CA GLY A 29 -11.20 -42.72 5.58
C GLY A 29 -10.92 -44.18 5.94
N LEU A 30 -11.95 -44.96 6.28
CA LEU A 30 -11.80 -46.37 6.68
C LEU A 30 -11.84 -47.36 5.51
N VAL A 31 -12.37 -46.96 4.35
CA VAL A 31 -12.46 -47.85 3.17
C VAL A 31 -11.13 -47.93 2.39
N ASN A 32 -10.25 -46.94 2.54
CA ASN A 32 -8.99 -46.88 1.78
C ASN A 32 -7.81 -47.66 2.39
N GLN A 33 -8.03 -48.43 3.47
CA GLN A 33 -6.98 -49.22 4.14
C GLN A 33 -6.96 -50.71 3.76
N TRP A 34 -7.76 -51.14 2.79
CA TRP A 34 -7.74 -52.52 2.29
C TRP A 34 -6.96 -52.63 0.98
N ASP A 35 -5.66 -52.36 1.04
CA ASP A 35 -4.71 -52.72 -0.02
C ASP A 35 -4.37 -54.21 0.06
N ASN A 36 -4.85 -54.98 -0.91
CA ASN A 36 -4.44 -56.36 -1.18
C ASN A 36 -3.01 -56.40 -1.76
N ALA A 37 -2.01 -56.06 -0.95
CA ALA A 37 -0.61 -56.17 -1.36
C ALA A 37 -0.17 -57.64 -1.40
N ARG A 38 -0.11 -58.23 -2.60
CA ARG A 38 0.53 -59.53 -2.83
C ARG A 38 2.02 -59.43 -2.47
N LYS A 39 2.48 -60.19 -1.48
CA LYS A 39 3.90 -60.33 -1.15
C LYS A 39 4.57 -61.22 -2.20
N ILE A 40 5.48 -60.64 -3.00
CA ILE A 40 6.36 -61.39 -3.91
C ILE A 40 7.68 -61.62 -3.17
N PRO A 41 8.13 -62.88 -2.95
CA PRO A 41 9.43 -63.13 -2.35
C PRO A 41 10.53 -62.86 -3.39
N GLY A 42 11.31 -61.80 -3.15
CA GLY A 42 12.54 -61.50 -3.88
C GLY A 42 13.67 -61.20 -2.90
N ARG A 43 14.88 -61.70 -3.16
CA ARG A 43 16.09 -61.26 -2.45
C ARG A 43 16.66 -60.06 -3.21
N ALA A 44 16.66 -58.89 -2.58
CA ALA A 44 17.35 -57.72 -3.12
C ALA A 44 18.87 -57.95 -3.10
N LEU A 45 19.51 -57.86 -4.26
CA LEU A 45 20.97 -57.79 -4.36
C LEU A 45 21.36 -56.31 -4.30
N ALA A 46 22.26 -55.95 -3.40
CA ALA A 46 22.74 -54.57 -3.28
C ALA A 46 23.58 -54.22 -4.51
N GLY A 47 23.00 -53.43 -5.43
CA GLY A 47 23.77 -52.72 -6.44
C GLY A 47 24.53 -51.54 -5.82
N PRO A 48 25.59 -51.03 -6.47
CA PRO A 48 26.32 -49.87 -5.96
C PRO A 48 25.38 -48.68 -5.80
N TYR A 49 25.20 -48.25 -4.54
CA TYR A 49 24.41 -47.08 -4.19
C TYR A 49 25.18 -45.83 -4.63
N THR A 50 24.70 -45.19 -5.70
CA THR A 50 25.12 -43.82 -6.02
C THR A 50 24.13 -42.90 -5.30
N PRO A 51 24.56 -42.12 -4.30
CA PRO A 51 23.66 -41.16 -3.66
C PRO A 51 23.13 -40.20 -4.73
N PRO A 52 21.82 -39.88 -4.73
CA PRO A 52 21.29 -38.86 -5.61
C PRO A 52 22.07 -37.57 -5.36
N SER A 53 22.58 -36.96 -6.43
CA SER A 53 23.16 -35.62 -6.34
C SER A 53 22.08 -34.69 -5.84
N THR A 54 22.25 -34.19 -4.61
CA THR A 54 21.40 -33.15 -4.05
C THR A 54 21.68 -31.88 -4.84
N THR A 55 20.97 -31.68 -5.94
CA THR A 55 20.91 -30.36 -6.58
C THR A 55 20.20 -29.47 -5.59
N THR A 56 20.97 -28.72 -4.80
CA THR A 56 20.43 -27.63 -4.00
C THR A 56 19.98 -26.57 -4.99
N THR A 57 18.74 -26.68 -5.48
CA THR A 57 18.08 -25.57 -6.16
C THR A 57 17.92 -24.49 -5.10
N THR A 58 18.83 -23.52 -5.07
CA THR A 58 18.67 -22.32 -4.27
C THR A 58 17.42 -21.61 -4.80
N GLU A 59 16.28 -21.83 -4.14
CA GLU A 59 15.05 -21.07 -4.39
C GLU A 59 15.42 -19.58 -4.28
N ALA A 60 15.06 -18.79 -5.28
CA ALA A 60 15.29 -17.35 -5.23
C ALA A 60 14.66 -16.79 -3.94
N PRO A 61 15.33 -15.87 -3.23
CA PRO A 61 14.80 -15.35 -1.99
C PRO A 61 13.41 -14.77 -2.22
N ARG A 62 12.45 -15.16 -1.37
CA ARG A 62 11.08 -14.64 -1.46
C ARG A 62 11.07 -13.15 -1.11
N PRO A 63 10.24 -12.33 -1.78
CA PRO A 63 10.09 -10.93 -1.42
C PRO A 63 9.70 -10.74 0.04
N ARG A 64 10.32 -9.78 0.73
CA ARG A 64 10.06 -9.53 2.16
C ARG A 64 10.23 -8.06 2.52
N ALA A 65 9.30 -7.53 3.32
CA ALA A 65 9.41 -6.21 3.91
C ALA A 65 10.64 -6.10 4.83
N VAL A 66 11.31 -4.95 4.82
CA VAL A 66 12.49 -4.64 5.61
C VAL A 66 12.15 -3.52 6.59
N HIS A 67 12.19 -3.83 7.89
CA HIS A 67 11.83 -2.86 8.94
C HIS A 67 13.06 -2.07 9.41
N ARG A 68 13.59 -1.24 8.52
CA ARG A 68 14.71 -0.31 8.76
C ARG A 68 14.36 1.06 8.20
N LEU A 69 15.05 2.12 8.65
CA LEU A 69 14.79 3.51 8.24
C LEU A 69 15.91 4.03 7.33
N GLY A 70 16.83 4.84 7.84
CA GLY A 70 17.84 5.52 7.01
C GLY A 70 18.76 4.60 6.20
N ASP A 71 18.95 3.35 6.61
CA ASP A 71 19.76 2.33 5.93
C ASP A 71 18.91 1.28 5.17
N HIS A 72 17.64 1.58 4.91
CA HIS A 72 16.74 0.71 4.17
C HIS A 72 17.21 0.53 2.71
N PRO A 73 17.20 -0.70 2.14
CA PRO A 73 17.77 -0.98 0.82
C PRO A 73 17.11 -0.20 -0.32
N LEU A 74 15.82 0.12 -0.21
CA LEU A 74 15.10 1.00 -1.14
C LEU A 74 15.67 2.43 -1.14
N LEU A 75 16.20 2.91 -0.01
CA LEU A 75 16.64 4.30 0.19
C LEU A 75 18.15 4.47 0.06
N THR A 76 18.93 3.38 0.01
CA THR A 76 20.39 3.41 -0.13
C THR A 76 20.87 2.95 -1.50
N SER A 77 20.00 2.33 -2.31
CA SER A 77 20.30 1.95 -3.69
C SER A 77 19.39 2.76 -4.62
N PRO A 78 19.94 3.48 -5.62
CA PRO A 78 19.12 4.32 -6.48
C PRO A 78 18.21 3.45 -7.35
N VAL A 79 16.91 3.53 -7.10
CA VAL A 79 15.87 2.90 -7.93
C VAL A 79 15.04 3.99 -8.58
N LYS A 80 14.80 3.84 -9.89
CA LYS A 80 13.90 4.73 -10.65
C LYS A 80 12.60 4.01 -10.93
N LEU A 81 11.52 4.78 -11.03
CA LEU A 81 10.25 4.28 -11.53
C LEU A 81 10.27 4.23 -13.06
N THR A 82 9.58 3.25 -13.61
CA THR A 82 9.37 3.12 -15.06
C THR A 82 7.88 3.01 -15.29
N ALA A 83 7.26 4.02 -15.90
CA ALA A 83 5.84 4.01 -16.21
C ALA A 83 5.63 4.26 -17.71
N ALA A 84 5.44 3.19 -18.47
CA ALA A 84 5.15 3.29 -19.89
C ALA A 84 3.63 3.30 -20.09
N GLY A 85 3.08 4.37 -20.67
CA GLY A 85 1.70 4.36 -21.17
C GLY A 85 0.61 4.60 -20.14
N CYS A 86 0.91 5.31 -19.04
CA CYS A 86 -0.13 5.76 -18.11
C CYS A 86 -1.14 6.65 -18.83
N ALA A 87 -2.41 6.22 -18.87
CA ALA A 87 -3.50 6.96 -19.49
C ALA A 87 -4.58 7.23 -18.45
N LEU A 88 -4.83 8.51 -18.19
CA LEU A 88 -5.92 8.96 -17.33
C LEU A 88 -7.15 9.28 -18.19
N PRO A 89 -8.38 9.01 -17.71
CA PRO A 89 -9.59 9.46 -18.39
C PRO A 89 -9.67 10.99 -18.40
N GLU A 90 -10.59 11.53 -19.22
CA GLU A 90 -10.94 12.94 -19.13
C GLU A 90 -11.39 13.28 -17.70
N PHE A 91 -10.87 14.38 -17.16
CA PHE A 91 -11.16 14.78 -15.80
C PHE A 91 -12.57 15.37 -15.70
N GLY A 92 -13.31 14.96 -14.67
CA GLY A 92 -14.64 15.43 -14.37
C GLY A 92 -14.92 15.34 -12.87
N LEU A 93 -16.01 15.97 -12.43
CA LEU A 93 -16.30 16.21 -11.01
C LEU A 93 -17.47 15.40 -10.46
N SER A 94 -18.16 14.63 -11.30
CA SER A 94 -19.11 13.65 -10.79
C SER A 94 -18.35 12.55 -10.05
N ASP A 95 -19.00 11.95 -9.05
CA ASP A 95 -18.38 10.87 -8.28
C ASP A 95 -17.91 9.70 -9.17
N ALA A 96 -18.63 9.45 -10.27
CA ALA A 96 -18.25 8.42 -11.25
C ALA A 96 -16.98 8.79 -12.04
N GLU A 97 -16.83 10.06 -12.45
CA GLU A 97 -15.64 10.54 -13.17
C GLU A 97 -14.41 10.56 -12.26
N LEU A 98 -14.55 11.07 -11.04
CA LEU A 98 -13.46 11.06 -10.06
C LEU A 98 -13.05 9.64 -9.68
N SER A 99 -14.01 8.73 -9.45
CA SER A 99 -13.73 7.33 -9.18
C SER A 99 -12.98 6.64 -10.34
N ALA A 100 -13.37 6.94 -11.59
CA ALA A 100 -12.67 6.43 -12.77
C ALA A 100 -11.24 7.01 -12.88
N TYR A 101 -11.08 8.31 -12.60
CA TYR A 101 -9.77 8.97 -12.60
C TYR A 101 -8.82 8.36 -11.55
N TYR A 102 -9.29 8.14 -10.32
CA TYR A 102 -8.49 7.52 -9.27
C TYR A 102 -8.18 6.05 -9.57
N THR A 103 -9.13 5.30 -10.13
CA THR A 103 -8.92 3.90 -10.52
C THR A 103 -7.81 3.79 -11.57
N ALA A 104 -7.84 4.65 -12.58
CA ALA A 104 -6.78 4.72 -13.59
C ALA A 104 -5.44 5.17 -12.98
N GLY A 105 -5.46 6.15 -12.08
CA GLY A 105 -4.27 6.61 -11.37
C GLY A 105 -3.60 5.51 -10.53
N VAL A 106 -4.37 4.73 -9.78
CA VAL A 106 -3.85 3.56 -9.03
C VAL A 106 -3.22 2.55 -9.97
N ALA A 107 -3.85 2.25 -11.11
CA ALA A 107 -3.26 1.34 -12.10
C ALA A 107 -1.92 1.87 -12.63
N CYS A 108 -1.81 3.17 -12.93
CA CYS A 108 -0.54 3.77 -13.31
C CYS A 108 0.53 3.69 -12.21
N LEU A 109 0.14 3.91 -10.96
CA LEU A 109 1.03 3.82 -9.80
C LEU A 109 1.53 2.39 -9.58
N ASP A 110 0.65 1.39 -9.73
CA ASP A 110 0.99 -0.04 -9.70
C ASP A 110 2.04 -0.39 -10.78
N GLU A 111 1.81 0.07 -12.01
CA GLU A 111 2.74 -0.15 -13.12
C GLU A 111 4.11 0.51 -12.88
N ALA A 112 4.13 1.70 -12.27
CA ALA A 112 5.34 2.44 -11.97
C ALA A 112 6.16 1.81 -10.84
N TRP A 113 5.50 1.38 -9.75
CA TRP A 113 6.16 0.93 -8.52
C TRP A 113 6.49 -0.55 -8.48
N LYS A 114 5.70 -1.41 -9.15
CA LYS A 114 5.93 -2.86 -9.15
C LYS A 114 7.34 -3.25 -9.60
N PRO A 115 7.92 -2.71 -10.69
CA PRO A 115 9.28 -3.04 -11.10
C PRO A 115 10.32 -2.62 -10.06
N ALA A 116 10.15 -1.43 -9.48
CA ALA A 116 11.05 -0.85 -8.48
C ALA A 116 11.12 -1.70 -7.19
N LEU A 117 9.96 -2.13 -6.67
CA LEU A 117 9.89 -2.99 -5.49
C LEU A 117 10.42 -4.40 -5.79
N THR A 118 10.12 -4.94 -6.98
CA THR A 118 10.64 -6.25 -7.40
C THR A 118 12.18 -6.25 -7.51
N GLN A 119 12.76 -5.19 -8.09
CA GLN A 119 14.22 -5.03 -8.22
C GLN A 119 14.94 -5.04 -6.85
N THR A 120 14.27 -4.58 -5.80
CA THR A 120 14.81 -4.52 -4.43
C THR A 120 14.41 -5.71 -3.55
N ASN A 121 13.80 -6.75 -4.15
CA ASN A 121 13.27 -7.93 -3.45
C ASN A 121 12.26 -7.58 -2.32
N LEU A 122 11.48 -6.51 -2.53
CA LEU A 122 10.38 -6.10 -1.67
C LEU A 122 9.05 -6.66 -2.20
N PRO A 123 8.06 -6.89 -1.32
CA PRO A 123 6.76 -7.40 -1.75
C PRO A 123 6.02 -6.36 -2.58
N PHE A 124 5.15 -6.84 -3.47
CA PHE A 124 4.21 -6.00 -4.20
C PHE A 124 2.83 -6.64 -4.15
N GLU A 125 1.84 -5.84 -3.82
CA GLU A 125 0.42 -6.16 -3.91
C GLU A 125 -0.31 -4.84 -4.15
N PRO A 126 -1.21 -4.73 -5.13
CA PRO A 126 -1.92 -3.48 -5.38
C PRO A 126 -2.78 -3.08 -4.18
N PRO A 127 -2.97 -1.77 -3.92
CA PRO A 127 -3.88 -1.33 -2.86
C PRO A 127 -5.34 -1.56 -3.28
N VAL A 128 -6.22 -1.61 -2.28
CA VAL A 128 -7.65 -1.40 -2.52
C VAL A 128 -7.90 0.10 -2.64
N LEU A 129 -8.76 0.51 -3.56
CA LEU A 129 -9.23 1.90 -3.67
C LEU A 129 -10.68 1.98 -3.19
N ASP A 130 -10.95 2.85 -2.23
CA ASP A 130 -12.31 3.28 -1.88
C ASP A 130 -12.50 4.73 -2.34
N ALA A 131 -13.24 4.89 -3.43
CA ALA A 131 -13.62 6.19 -4.00
C ALA A 131 -15.12 6.48 -3.79
N SER A 132 -15.69 6.03 -2.66
CA SER A 132 -17.04 6.41 -2.25
C SER A 132 -17.11 7.92 -1.96
N PRO A 133 -18.26 8.61 -2.12
CA PRO A 133 -18.33 10.06 -1.89
C PRO A 133 -17.99 10.48 -0.47
N ASP A 134 -18.42 9.69 0.51
CA ASP A 134 -18.23 9.96 1.94
C ASP A 134 -17.18 9.01 2.54
N LEU A 135 -16.38 9.52 3.47
CA LEU A 135 -15.52 8.68 4.30
C LEU A 135 -16.33 7.90 5.32
N LYS A 136 -15.97 6.63 5.49
CA LYS A 136 -16.52 5.76 6.53
C LYS A 136 -15.41 5.37 7.50
N GLU A 137 -15.82 5.04 8.72
CA GLU A 137 -14.92 4.44 9.70
C GLU A 137 -14.30 3.17 9.12
N GLY A 138 -13.01 3.00 9.35
CA GLY A 138 -12.20 1.92 8.78
C GLY A 138 -11.46 1.13 9.85
N PRO A 139 -10.71 0.09 9.46
CA PRO A 139 -9.94 -0.71 10.40
C PRO A 139 -8.77 0.05 11.05
N CYS A 140 -8.42 1.24 10.54
CA CYS A 140 -7.45 2.16 11.15
C CYS A 140 -8.06 3.12 12.18
N GLY A 141 -9.38 3.09 12.42
CA GLY A 141 -10.07 3.92 13.41
C GLY A 141 -11.14 4.82 12.79
N ALA A 142 -11.47 5.89 13.50
CA ALA A 142 -12.35 6.93 13.00
C ALA A 142 -11.76 7.57 11.75
N ALA A 143 -12.62 7.95 10.79
CA ALA A 143 -12.18 8.72 9.64
C ALA A 143 -11.63 10.08 10.09
N PRO A 144 -10.50 10.55 9.53
CA PRO A 144 -9.95 11.85 9.88
C PRO A 144 -10.94 12.97 9.56
N ALA A 145 -11.00 13.99 10.42
CA ALA A 145 -11.89 15.13 10.23
C ALA A 145 -11.53 15.91 8.96
N GLU A 146 -12.49 16.72 8.45
CA GLU A 146 -12.28 17.48 7.21
C GLU A 146 -11.03 18.37 7.22
N SER A 147 -10.78 18.95 8.40
CA SER A 147 -9.65 19.82 8.69
C SER A 147 -8.31 19.12 8.87
N GLU A 148 -8.29 17.78 8.92
CA GLU A 148 -7.08 16.99 9.19
C GLU A 148 -6.48 16.41 7.90
N ALA A 149 -7.23 15.61 7.13
CA ALA A 149 -6.70 14.97 5.91
C ALA A 149 -7.76 14.63 4.86
N VAL A 150 -7.68 15.21 3.66
CA VAL A 150 -8.72 15.08 2.60
C VAL A 150 -8.86 13.68 1.99
N ALA A 151 -7.82 12.87 2.10
CA ALA A 151 -7.75 11.45 1.79
C ALA A 151 -6.91 10.77 2.90
N TYR A 152 -6.89 9.43 2.92
CA TYR A 152 -5.95 8.72 3.78
C TYR A 152 -5.69 7.29 3.32
N TYR A 153 -4.53 6.75 3.68
CA TYR A 153 -4.17 5.36 3.50
C TYR A 153 -4.25 4.58 4.81
N CYS A 154 -4.92 3.43 4.79
CA CYS A 154 -4.96 2.50 5.92
C CYS A 154 -4.08 1.27 5.67
N SER A 155 -2.97 1.16 6.38
CA SER A 155 -2.04 0.04 6.26
C SER A 155 -2.60 -1.31 6.74
N ARG A 156 -3.65 -1.32 7.56
CA ARG A 156 -4.26 -2.54 8.13
C ARG A 156 -5.05 -3.35 7.10
N ASN A 157 -5.70 -2.68 6.14
CA ASN A 157 -6.41 -3.31 5.02
C ASN A 157 -5.83 -2.93 3.65
N ARG A 158 -4.77 -2.12 3.62
CA ARG A 158 -4.09 -1.62 2.42
C ARG A 158 -5.04 -0.89 1.49
N THR A 159 -5.90 -0.05 2.07
CA THR A 159 -6.87 0.74 1.33
C THR A 159 -6.45 2.20 1.24
N ILE A 160 -6.49 2.76 0.04
CA ILE A 160 -6.43 4.19 -0.23
C ILE A 160 -7.88 4.70 -0.26
N TYR A 161 -8.23 5.62 0.65
CA TYR A 161 -9.55 6.22 0.74
C TYR A 161 -9.54 7.61 0.10
N MET A 162 -10.25 7.75 -1.01
CA MET A 162 -10.31 8.96 -1.85
C MET A 162 -11.76 9.45 -1.95
N PRO A 163 -12.30 10.08 -0.90
CA PRO A 163 -13.70 10.50 -0.84
C PRO A 163 -14.03 11.53 -1.91
N THR A 164 -14.84 11.18 -2.91
CA THR A 164 -15.02 12.02 -4.11
C THR A 164 -15.66 13.37 -3.78
N SER A 165 -16.67 13.42 -2.91
CA SER A 165 -17.28 14.69 -2.49
C SER A 165 -16.29 15.58 -1.76
N ARG A 166 -15.54 15.04 -0.80
CA ARG A 166 -14.58 15.83 -0.01
C ARG A 166 -13.42 16.34 -0.86
N LEU A 167 -12.89 15.52 -1.77
CA LEU A 167 -11.84 15.94 -2.69
C LEU A 167 -12.34 16.98 -3.70
N ARG A 168 -13.55 16.83 -4.23
CA ARG A 168 -14.19 17.87 -5.05
C ARG A 168 -14.34 19.18 -4.28
N ASP A 169 -14.83 19.11 -3.06
CA ASP A 169 -15.27 20.32 -2.35
C ASP A 169 -14.10 21.04 -1.64
N ASN A 170 -13.07 20.31 -1.21
CA ASN A 170 -11.98 20.85 -0.38
C ASN A 170 -10.56 20.38 -0.71
N GLY A 171 -10.38 19.34 -1.53
CA GLY A 171 -9.07 18.72 -1.78
C GLY A 171 -8.48 18.94 -3.16
N GLY A 172 -9.28 19.39 -4.13
CA GLY A 172 -8.86 19.46 -5.53
C GLY A 172 -9.73 20.37 -6.39
N GLY A 173 -11.05 20.36 -6.18
CA GLY A 173 -11.96 21.14 -7.02
C GLY A 173 -11.80 20.78 -8.49
N GLU A 174 -11.75 21.79 -9.36
CA GLU A 174 -11.60 21.59 -10.80
C GLU A 174 -10.15 21.30 -11.24
N ARG A 175 -9.21 21.09 -10.30
CA ARG A 175 -7.78 20.96 -10.59
C ARG A 175 -7.32 19.50 -10.60
N PRO A 176 -7.21 18.84 -11.79
CA PRO A 176 -6.83 17.43 -11.88
C PRO A 176 -5.45 17.12 -11.27
N GLY A 177 -4.54 18.10 -11.25
CA GLY A 177 -3.21 17.95 -10.67
C GLY A 177 -3.26 17.66 -9.18
N MET A 178 -4.10 18.39 -8.42
CA MET A 178 -4.24 18.20 -6.97
C MET A 178 -4.80 16.82 -6.61
N HIS A 179 -5.79 16.37 -7.38
CA HIS A 179 -6.39 15.05 -7.25
C HIS A 179 -5.34 13.95 -7.45
N LEU A 180 -4.47 14.11 -8.46
CA LEU A 180 -3.39 13.18 -8.73
C LEU A 180 -2.27 13.26 -7.69
N ALA A 181 -1.94 14.47 -7.20
CA ALA A 181 -0.97 14.69 -6.13
C ALA A 181 -1.38 13.96 -4.85
N THR A 182 -2.64 14.15 -4.43
CA THR A 182 -3.22 13.47 -3.27
C THR A 182 -3.19 11.95 -3.46
N LEU A 183 -3.65 11.43 -4.61
CA LEU A 183 -3.63 9.99 -4.87
C LEU A 183 -2.21 9.40 -4.81
N ALA A 184 -1.24 10.08 -5.43
CA ALA A 184 0.15 9.64 -5.47
C ALA A 184 0.82 9.71 -4.08
N HIS A 185 0.44 10.69 -3.25
CA HIS A 185 0.85 10.77 -1.85
C HIS A 185 0.33 9.57 -1.05
N GLU A 186 -0.96 9.25 -1.12
CA GLU A 186 -1.54 8.10 -0.41
C GLU A 186 -0.93 6.78 -0.88
N TYR A 187 -0.62 6.68 -2.18
CA TYR A 187 0.12 5.54 -2.71
C TYR A 187 1.57 5.50 -2.20
N GLY A 188 2.19 6.65 -1.93
CA GLY A 188 3.47 6.75 -1.22
C GLY A 188 3.43 6.02 0.13
N HIS A 189 2.38 6.20 0.92
CA HIS A 189 2.18 5.43 2.16
C HIS A 189 1.99 3.93 1.90
N HIS A 190 1.32 3.56 0.82
CA HIS A 190 1.23 2.16 0.40
C HIS A 190 2.60 1.54 0.11
N VAL A 191 3.48 2.26 -0.60
CA VAL A 191 4.88 1.85 -0.83
C VAL A 191 5.65 1.73 0.48
N GLN A 192 5.48 2.67 1.42
CA GLN A 192 6.08 2.59 2.74
C GLN A 192 5.60 1.37 3.53
N ALA A 193 4.32 1.01 3.39
CA ALA A 193 3.75 -0.17 4.04
C ALA A 193 4.29 -1.48 3.46
N LEU A 194 4.35 -1.61 2.13
CA LEU A 194 4.90 -2.78 1.44
C LEU A 194 6.40 -2.97 1.74
N SER A 195 7.16 -1.88 1.69
CA SER A 195 8.60 -1.91 1.96
C SER A 195 8.93 -2.19 3.43
N GLY A 196 8.03 -1.85 4.35
CA GLY A 196 8.23 -2.00 5.80
C GLY A 196 8.73 -0.76 6.51
N LEU A 197 8.94 0.35 5.77
CA LEU A 197 9.30 1.68 6.26
C LEU A 197 8.23 2.22 7.22
N LEU A 198 6.95 2.18 6.81
CA LEU A 198 5.85 2.74 7.61
C LEU A 198 5.79 2.10 8.99
N ARG A 199 5.88 0.76 9.06
CA ARG A 199 5.89 0.01 10.33
C ARG A 199 7.13 0.33 11.18
N ALA A 200 8.30 0.52 10.55
CA ALA A 200 9.51 0.86 11.28
C ALA A 200 9.43 2.27 11.90
N ALA A 201 8.83 3.22 11.19
CA ALA A 201 8.64 4.60 11.65
C ALA A 201 7.53 4.69 12.72
N ASP A 202 6.40 4.03 12.50
CA ASP A 202 5.30 3.91 13.47
C ASP A 202 5.79 3.36 14.82
N SER A 203 6.62 2.31 14.81
CA SER A 203 7.24 1.80 16.03
C SER A 203 8.11 2.82 16.77
N LYS A 204 8.70 3.80 16.08
CA LYS A 204 9.46 4.90 16.71
C LYS A 204 8.53 5.96 17.27
N ILE A 205 7.46 6.30 16.55
CA ILE A 205 6.41 7.21 17.01
C ILE A 205 5.79 6.68 18.29
N SER A 206 5.31 5.42 18.31
CA SER A 206 4.70 4.84 19.51
C SER A 206 5.64 4.77 20.71
N ALA A 207 6.95 4.55 20.47
CA ALA A 207 7.95 4.50 21.53
C ALA A 207 8.25 5.89 22.13
N ALA A 208 8.17 6.95 21.33
CA ALA A 208 8.36 8.33 21.77
C ALA A 208 7.08 8.92 22.38
N GLY A 209 5.92 8.54 21.84
CA GLY A 209 4.63 9.19 22.05
C GLY A 209 4.28 10.09 20.86
N GLU A 210 3.06 9.94 20.33
CA GLU A 210 2.57 10.57 19.08
C GLU A 210 2.70 12.11 19.11
N ASP A 211 2.25 12.74 20.20
CA ASP A 211 2.26 14.20 20.35
C ASP A 211 3.57 14.77 20.89
N THR A 212 4.62 13.96 21.02
CA THR A 212 5.93 14.45 21.47
C THR A 212 6.71 15.05 20.31
N PRO A 213 7.65 15.99 20.54
CA PRO A 213 8.49 16.53 19.46
C PRO A 213 9.20 15.45 18.62
N ALA A 214 9.62 14.35 19.26
CA ALA A 214 10.25 13.23 18.56
C ALA A 214 9.25 12.37 17.76
N GLY A 215 8.02 12.21 18.26
CA GLY A 215 6.92 11.56 17.54
C GLY A 215 6.55 12.35 16.30
N LEU A 216 6.24 13.65 16.46
CA LEU A 216 5.91 14.57 15.39
C LEU A 216 7.02 14.69 14.33
N GLU A 217 8.30 14.75 14.73
CA GLU A 217 9.40 14.71 13.77
C GLU A 217 9.42 13.42 12.93
N MET A 218 9.14 12.27 13.55
CA MET A 218 9.06 11.01 12.81
C MET A 218 7.83 10.97 11.89
N SER A 219 6.69 11.52 12.30
CA SER A 219 5.51 11.70 11.44
C SER A 219 5.86 12.53 10.22
N ARG A 220 6.51 13.70 10.40
CA ARG A 220 6.95 14.56 9.28
C ARG A 220 7.86 13.81 8.30
N ARG A 221 8.75 12.94 8.80
CA ARG A 221 9.61 12.10 7.93
C ARG A 221 8.81 11.09 7.10
N ILE A 222 7.69 10.56 7.61
CA ILE A 222 6.78 9.68 6.86
C ILE A 222 6.07 10.47 5.77
N GLU A 223 5.44 11.60 6.12
CA GLU A 223 4.65 12.44 5.23
C GLU A 223 5.48 13.02 4.09
N LEU A 224 6.64 13.61 4.42
CA LEU A 224 7.54 14.20 3.43
C LEU A 224 8.13 13.14 2.49
N GLN A 225 8.31 11.90 2.95
CA GLN A 225 8.74 10.82 2.08
C GLN A 225 7.62 10.40 1.12
N ALA A 226 6.36 10.39 1.56
CA ALA A 226 5.21 10.14 0.69
C ALA A 226 5.12 11.21 -0.41
N ASN A 227 5.32 12.49 -0.08
CA ASN A 227 5.43 13.58 -1.07
C ASN A 227 6.55 13.34 -2.08
N CYS A 228 7.73 12.92 -1.61
CA CYS A 228 8.85 12.61 -2.52
C CYS A 228 8.54 11.41 -3.44
N PHE A 229 7.91 10.35 -2.91
CA PHE A 229 7.45 9.23 -3.73
C PHE A 229 6.39 9.63 -4.75
N ALA A 230 5.48 10.54 -4.40
CA ALA A 230 4.53 11.13 -5.34
C ALA A 230 5.25 11.89 -6.48
N GLY A 231 6.23 12.74 -6.13
CA GLY A 231 7.08 13.43 -7.11
C GLY A 231 7.77 12.48 -8.09
N MET A 232 8.31 11.36 -7.59
CA MET A 232 8.92 10.31 -8.43
C MET A 232 7.94 9.72 -9.44
N PHE A 233 6.70 9.46 -9.03
CA PHE A 233 5.65 8.96 -9.91
C PHE A 233 5.29 9.98 -10.99
N LEU A 234 5.14 11.24 -10.62
CA LEU A 234 4.75 12.32 -11.53
C LEU A 234 5.81 12.56 -12.61
N THR A 235 7.10 12.52 -12.28
CA THR A 235 8.16 12.62 -13.29
C THR A 235 8.21 11.40 -14.21
N ALA A 236 8.03 10.18 -13.65
CA ALA A 236 8.05 8.94 -14.41
C ALA A 236 6.88 8.83 -15.41
N THR A 237 5.75 9.47 -15.11
CA THR A 237 4.55 9.45 -15.96
C THR A 237 4.36 10.71 -16.82
N SER A 238 5.14 11.76 -16.58
CA SER A 238 4.99 13.09 -17.21
C SER A 238 4.81 13.08 -18.73
N ALA A 239 5.54 12.20 -19.43
CA ALA A 239 5.43 12.07 -20.88
C ALA A 239 4.08 11.47 -21.34
N SER A 240 3.42 10.67 -20.51
CA SER A 240 2.15 10.01 -20.84
C SER A 240 0.93 10.80 -20.35
N ILE A 241 0.97 11.34 -19.13
CA ILE A 241 -0.14 12.12 -18.55
C ILE A 241 -0.13 13.60 -18.96
N GLY A 242 0.97 14.07 -19.56
CA GLY A 242 1.20 15.47 -19.89
C GLY A 242 2.07 16.18 -18.86
N GLY A 243 3.09 16.90 -19.34
CA GLY A 243 4.06 17.58 -18.48
C GLY A 243 3.45 18.67 -17.61
N ASP A 244 2.45 19.40 -18.12
CA ASP A 244 1.77 20.46 -17.39
C ASP A 244 0.98 19.90 -16.19
N LEU A 245 0.23 18.81 -16.39
CA LEU A 245 -0.50 18.13 -15.33
C LEU A 245 0.46 17.55 -14.28
N ALA A 246 1.55 16.92 -14.72
CA ALA A 246 2.56 16.36 -13.81
C ALA A 246 3.24 17.47 -12.96
N ARG A 247 3.50 18.63 -13.56
CA ARG A 247 4.07 19.79 -12.88
C ARG A 247 3.09 20.41 -11.91
N GLU A 248 1.84 20.62 -12.32
CA GLU A 248 0.75 21.11 -11.48
C GLU A 248 0.62 20.24 -10.22
N ALA A 249 0.57 18.91 -10.38
CA ALA A 249 0.49 17.98 -9.27
C ALA A 249 1.72 18.04 -8.35
N ALA A 250 2.93 18.16 -8.91
CA ALA A 250 4.15 18.21 -8.11
C ALA A 250 4.29 19.52 -7.33
N ASP A 251 3.81 20.62 -7.91
CA ASP A 251 3.82 21.95 -7.28
C ASP A 251 2.73 22.09 -6.22
N ASP A 252 1.68 21.28 -6.24
CA ASP A 252 0.56 21.37 -5.29
C ASP A 252 1.00 21.23 -3.83
N PHE A 253 1.98 20.38 -3.55
CA PHE A 253 2.49 20.12 -2.20
C PHE A 253 3.02 21.37 -1.47
N GLN A 254 3.41 22.42 -2.19
CA GLN A 254 3.86 23.68 -1.57
C GLN A 254 2.70 24.54 -1.02
N TYR A 255 1.46 24.23 -1.40
CA TYR A 255 0.24 24.92 -0.98
C TYR A 255 -0.51 24.20 0.14
N ALA A 256 0.13 23.19 0.76
CA ALA A 256 -0.40 22.54 1.95
C ALA A 256 -0.69 23.56 3.06
N VAL A 257 -1.71 23.27 3.87
CA VAL A 257 -2.07 24.12 5.01
C VAL A 257 -1.01 23.94 6.10
N GLU A 258 -0.46 25.04 6.59
CA GLU A 258 0.52 24.99 7.68
C GLU A 258 -0.16 24.61 9.00
N GLU A 259 0.33 23.52 9.61
CA GLU A 259 -0.13 23.07 10.91
C GLU A 259 0.54 23.84 12.05
N PRO A 260 -0.18 24.08 13.17
CA PRO A 260 0.40 24.66 14.36
C PRO A 260 1.64 23.88 14.84
N PRO A 261 2.73 24.55 15.27
CA PRO A 261 3.99 23.88 15.62
C PRO A 261 3.86 22.75 16.63
N GLU A 262 2.93 22.87 17.58
CA GLU A 262 2.68 21.88 18.64
C GLU A 262 1.92 20.63 18.17
N LYS A 263 1.41 20.63 16.94
CA LYS A 263 0.68 19.51 16.31
C LYS A 263 1.19 19.18 14.91
N ASN A 264 2.31 19.77 14.49
CA ASN A 264 2.78 19.67 13.13
C ASN A 264 3.33 18.26 12.84
N ALA A 265 2.53 17.46 12.14
CA ALA A 265 2.81 16.09 11.75
C ALA A 265 3.23 15.99 10.27
N HIS A 266 2.97 17.01 9.44
CA HIS A 266 3.20 16.95 7.98
C HIS A 266 4.40 17.79 7.49
N GLY A 267 4.93 18.67 8.34
CA GLY A 267 6.01 19.59 8.03
C GLY A 267 5.49 20.89 7.44
N SER A 268 6.35 21.89 7.41
CA SER A 268 6.06 23.18 6.77
C SER A 268 5.70 23.00 5.29
N PRO A 269 4.80 23.83 4.73
CA PRO A 269 4.46 23.76 3.30
C PRO A 269 5.70 23.87 2.39
N GLN A 270 6.70 24.65 2.80
CA GLN A 270 7.98 24.73 2.10
C GLN A 270 8.70 23.37 2.05
N ASN A 271 8.78 22.64 3.16
CA ASN A 271 9.40 21.32 3.19
C ASN A 271 8.57 20.30 2.40
N GLN A 272 7.24 20.37 2.47
CA GLN A 272 6.36 19.51 1.66
C GLN A 272 6.64 19.66 0.16
N GLY A 273 6.66 20.89 -0.36
CA GLY A 273 7.01 21.17 -1.75
C GLY A 273 8.45 20.80 -2.10
N THR A 274 9.40 21.02 -1.17
CA THR A 274 10.81 20.66 -1.38
C THR A 274 11.01 19.15 -1.55
N TRP A 275 10.39 18.34 -0.71
CA TRP A 275 10.50 16.89 -0.80
C TRP A 275 9.78 16.32 -2.03
N ALA A 276 8.62 16.86 -2.40
CA ALA A 276 7.97 16.54 -3.68
C ALA A 276 8.91 16.83 -4.86
N SER A 277 9.58 17.99 -4.84
CA SER A 277 10.53 18.39 -5.88
C SER A 277 11.76 17.49 -5.94
N TYR A 278 12.31 17.03 -4.81
CA TYR A 278 13.41 16.05 -4.82
C TYR A 278 13.04 14.75 -5.56
N GLY A 279 11.81 14.29 -5.38
CA GLY A 279 11.27 13.15 -6.09
C GLY A 279 11.08 13.43 -7.59
N PHE A 280 10.47 14.57 -7.91
CA PHE A 280 10.16 14.98 -9.28
C PHE A 280 11.40 15.24 -10.13
N ASP A 281 12.42 15.90 -9.57
CA ASP A 281 13.61 16.31 -10.30
C ASP A 281 14.60 15.15 -10.49
N SER A 282 14.77 14.31 -9.46
CA SER A 282 15.75 13.22 -9.51
C SER A 282 15.17 11.91 -10.05
N GLY A 283 13.89 11.64 -9.74
CA GLY A 283 13.21 10.37 -10.02
C GLY A 283 13.84 9.15 -9.33
N THR A 284 14.60 9.32 -8.24
CA THR A 284 15.31 8.21 -7.56
C THR A 284 14.92 8.04 -6.11
N THR A 285 14.75 6.81 -5.64
CA THR A 285 14.37 6.51 -4.25
C THR A 285 15.38 7.03 -3.21
N THR A 286 16.67 7.14 -3.57
CA THR A 286 17.72 7.67 -2.70
C THR A 286 17.54 9.15 -2.36
N SER A 287 16.90 9.94 -3.23
CA SER A 287 16.61 11.35 -2.92
C SER A 287 15.48 11.50 -1.90
N CYS A 288 14.71 10.42 -1.65
CA CYS A 288 13.57 10.39 -0.74
C CYS A 288 13.93 9.84 0.66
N ASN A 289 15.21 9.82 1.02
CA ASN A 289 15.67 9.33 2.32
C ASN A 289 15.53 10.38 3.43
N THR A 290 14.28 10.69 3.80
CA THR A 290 13.93 11.62 4.88
C THR A 290 14.54 11.22 6.21
N TYR A 291 14.78 9.93 6.48
CA TYR A 291 15.31 9.45 7.76
C TYR A 291 16.78 9.76 8.02
N THR A 292 17.52 10.20 6.99
CA THR A 292 18.91 10.65 7.13
C THR A 292 19.05 12.17 7.01
N ALA A 293 17.95 12.88 6.71
CA ALA A 293 17.94 14.33 6.62
C ALA A 293 18.01 15.00 8.00
N SER A 294 18.51 16.24 8.04
CA SER A 294 18.51 17.07 9.25
C SER A 294 17.08 17.34 9.72
N ALA A 295 16.92 17.68 11.01
CA ALA A 295 15.62 18.06 11.57
C ALA A 295 15.00 19.26 10.84
N ASP A 296 15.81 20.26 10.48
CA ASP A 296 15.35 21.45 9.74
C ASP A 296 14.80 21.11 8.35
N ALA A 297 15.37 20.11 7.68
CA ALA A 297 14.92 19.66 6.37
C ALA A 297 13.62 18.87 6.41
N VAL A 298 13.15 18.48 7.60
CA VAL A 298 11.87 17.78 7.81
C VAL A 298 10.95 18.54 8.75
N ALA A 299 11.24 19.84 8.96
CA ALA A 299 10.52 20.68 9.89
C ALA A 299 9.14 21.10 9.38
#